data_AF-A0AB39XSE9-F1
#
_entry.id   AF-A0AB39XSE9-F1
#
_cell.length_a   1.000
_cell.length_b   1.000
_cell.length_c   1.000
_cell.angle_alpha   90.00
_cell.angle_beta   90.00
_cell.angle_gamma   90.00
#
_symmetry.space_group_name_H-M   'P 1'
#
loop_
_entity.id
_entity.type
_entity.pdbx_description
1 polymer ?
#
loop_
_entity_poly.entity_id
_entity_poly.type
_entity_poly.pdbx_seq_one_letter_code
_entity_poly.pdbx_strand_id
1 'polypeptide(L)'
;MPQIWMTYDELGTLCDCASGDAKLRAIHLSLDRKKSRDGATRVKLDLALMAKFFASVRESDFDLDSTIEALQATHRHMAELLTPNEFLSRRRAASAAANRSIRG
;
A
#
# COMPACT_ATOMS: atom_id res chain seq x y z
N MET A 1 7.69 -2.27 10.96
CA MET A 1 7.33 -0.90 10.53
C MET A 1 7.34 -0.83 9.01
N PRO A 2 6.43 -0.04 8.39
CA PRO A 2 6.46 0.20 6.95
C PRO A 2 7.81 0.81 6.56
N GLN A 3 8.36 0.39 5.42
CA GLN A 3 9.59 0.94 4.86
C GLN A 3 9.23 1.78 3.64
N ILE A 4 9.49 3.09 3.72
CA ILE A 4 9.21 4.03 2.63
C ILE A 4 10.50 4.27 1.85
N TRP A 5 10.40 4.18 0.52
CA TRP A 5 11.50 4.41 -0.41
C TRP A 5 11.14 5.56 -1.34
N MET A 6 12.00 6.55 -1.44
CA MET A 6 11.79 7.76 -2.26
C MET A 6 12.96 8.01 -3.20
N THR A 7 12.67 8.51 -4.39
CA THR A 7 13.69 9.07 -5.30
C THR A 7 14.33 10.32 -4.68
N TYR A 8 15.46 10.77 -5.24
CA TYR A 8 16.09 12.02 -4.77
C TYR A 8 15.21 13.24 -5.02
N ASP A 9 14.39 13.24 -6.08
CA ASP A 9 13.45 14.31 -6.37
C ASP A 9 12.34 14.36 -5.31
N GLU A 10 11.71 13.21 -5.01
CA GLU A 10 10.69 13.11 -3.96
C GLU A 10 11.25 13.46 -2.57
N LEU A 11 12.48 12.99 -2.27
CA LEU A 11 13.17 13.34 -1.03
C LEU A 11 13.49 14.84 -0.97
N GLY A 12 13.85 15.45 -2.10
CA GLY A 12 14.06 16.89 -2.24
C GLY A 12 12.78 17.66 -1.91
N THR A 13 11.66 17.28 -2.52
CA THR A 13 10.34 17.87 -2.20
C THR A 13 9.99 17.72 -0.72
N LEU A 14 10.18 16.53 -0.13
CA LEU A 14 9.94 16.32 1.30
C LEU A 14 10.86 17.21 2.18
N CYS A 15 12.08 17.45 1.74
CA CYS A 15 13.07 18.22 2.48
C CYS A 15 13.03 19.72 2.19
N ASP A 16 12.24 20.16 1.22
CA ASP A 16 12.26 21.49 0.62
C ASP A 16 13.67 21.88 0.12
N CYS A 17 14.30 20.96 -0.62
CA CYS A 17 15.61 21.17 -1.23
C CYS A 17 15.71 20.57 -2.64
N ALA A 18 16.74 20.97 -3.39
CA ALA A 18 16.99 20.41 -4.70
C ALA A 18 17.40 18.93 -4.62
N SER A 19 17.11 18.17 -5.68
CA SER A 19 17.47 16.75 -5.80
C SER A 19 18.95 16.45 -5.55
N GLY A 20 19.84 17.35 -5.99
CA GLY A 20 21.28 17.26 -5.72
C GLY A 20 21.62 17.33 -4.23
N ASP A 21 20.98 18.24 -3.50
CA ASP A 21 21.17 18.41 -2.06
C ASP A 21 20.56 17.23 -1.29
N ALA A 22 19.40 16.73 -1.73
CA ALA A 22 18.79 15.52 -1.18
C ALA A 22 19.71 14.30 -1.33
N LYS A 23 20.39 14.17 -2.47
CA LYS A 23 21.40 13.12 -2.69
C LYS A 23 22.59 13.26 -1.74
N LEU A 24 23.13 14.47 -1.58
CA LEU A 24 24.23 14.73 -0.65
C LEU A 24 23.82 14.40 0.78
N ARG A 25 22.61 14.80 1.18
CA ARG A 25 22.04 14.49 2.49
C ARG A 25 21.89 12.99 2.72
N ALA A 26 21.39 12.25 1.72
CA ALA A 26 21.27 10.79 1.81
C ALA A 26 22.63 10.10 1.97
N ILE A 27 23.68 10.60 1.31
CA ILE A 27 25.06 10.13 1.48
C ILE A 27 25.57 10.45 2.88
N HIS A 28 25.41 11.69 3.33
CA HIS A 28 25.87 12.16 4.64
C HIS A 28 25.22 11.35 5.78
N LEU A 29 23.93 11.07 5.67
CA LEU A 29 23.17 10.27 6.63
C LEU A 29 23.37 8.76 6.45
N SER A 30 24.19 8.33 5.49
CA SER A 30 24.44 6.92 5.18
C SER A 30 23.16 6.10 4.96
N LEU A 31 22.17 6.70 4.31
CA LEU A 31 20.88 6.04 4.07
C LEU A 31 21.03 4.88 3.09
N ASP A 32 20.22 3.84 3.30
CA ASP A 32 20.10 2.72 2.37
C ASP A 32 19.63 3.24 0.99
N ARG A 33 20.33 2.82 -0.06
CA ARG A 33 20.04 3.24 -1.44
C ARG A 33 19.95 2.02 -2.34
N LYS A 34 18.94 1.99 -3.21
CA LYS A 34 18.71 0.90 -4.14
C LYS A 34 18.28 1.43 -5.50
N LYS A 35 18.84 0.87 -6.57
CA LYS A 35 18.36 1.12 -7.93
C LYS A 35 17.11 0.28 -8.18
N SER A 36 16.03 0.92 -8.62
CA SER A 36 14.78 0.25 -8.97
C SER A 36 14.77 -0.17 -10.44
N ARG A 37 13.75 -0.93 -10.85
CA ARG A 37 13.58 -1.41 -12.24
C ARG A 37 13.38 -0.30 -13.25
N ASP A 38 12.80 0.82 -12.82
CA ASP A 38 12.64 2.03 -13.64
C ASP A 38 13.93 2.83 -13.83
N GLY A 39 15.05 2.35 -13.26
CA GLY A 39 16.36 3.00 -13.35
C GLY A 39 16.57 4.10 -12.31
N ALA A 40 15.53 4.52 -11.59
CA ALA A 40 15.65 5.55 -10.55
C ALA A 40 16.34 4.96 -9.30
N THR A 41 17.19 5.78 -8.67
CA THR A 41 17.75 5.46 -7.36
C THR A 41 16.78 5.90 -6.29
N ARG A 42 16.38 4.96 -5.43
CA ARG A 42 15.53 5.23 -4.28
C ARG A 42 16.33 5.09 -2.99
N VAL A 43 16.00 5.95 -2.05
CA VAL A 43 16.58 6.05 -0.72
C VAL A 43 15.53 5.60 0.28
N LYS A 44 15.92 4.76 1.24
CA LYS A 44 15.05 4.38 2.34
C LYS A 44 15.05 5.49 3.39
N LEU A 45 13.85 5.88 3.83
CA LEU A 45 13.74 6.88 4.88
C LEU A 45 14.17 6.30 6.24
N ASP A 46 14.90 7.10 7.01
CA ASP A 46 15.14 6.85 8.43
C ASP A 46 13.94 7.32 9.26
N LEU A 47 14.01 7.14 10.59
CA LEU A 47 12.91 7.50 11.48
C LEU A 47 12.59 9.01 11.46
N ALA A 48 13.60 9.87 11.34
CA ALA A 48 13.41 11.32 11.32
C ALA A 48 12.72 11.78 10.03
N LEU A 49 13.13 11.23 8.88
CA LEU A 49 12.52 11.52 7.59
C LEU A 49 11.12 10.90 7.48
N MET A 50 10.89 9.72 8.07
CA MET A 50 9.54 9.15 8.17
C MET A 50 8.61 10.05 8.99
N ALA A 51 9.07 10.59 10.12
CA ALA A 51 8.28 11.53 10.91
C ALA A 51 7.93 12.79 10.10
N LYS A 52 8.89 13.36 9.35
CA LYS A 52 8.64 14.49 8.46
C LYS A 52 7.61 14.16 7.38
N PHE A 53 7.70 12.97 6.79
CA PHE A 53 6.73 12.51 5.80
C PHE A 53 5.31 12.40 6.38
N PHE A 54 5.17 11.83 7.57
CA PHE A 54 3.85 11.74 8.20
C PHE A 54 3.28 13.11 8.55
N ALA A 55 4.12 14.05 8.99
CA ALA A 55 3.70 15.43 9.19
C ALA A 55 3.22 16.07 7.88
N SER A 56 3.99 15.94 6.79
CA SER A 56 3.59 16.54 5.49
C SER A 56 2.30 15.95 4.93
N VAL A 57 2.02 14.67 5.18
CA VAL A 57 0.74 14.05 4.77
C VAL A 57 -0.42 14.58 5.63
N ARG A 58 -0.21 14.76 6.93
CA ARG A 58 -1.24 15.30 7.85
C ARG A 58 -1.54 16.78 7.63
N GLU A 59 -0.54 17.55 7.22
CA GLU A 59 -0.66 18.99 6.97
C GLU A 59 -1.18 19.31 5.57
N SER A 60 -1.28 18.32 4.67
CA SER A 60 -1.89 18.56 3.36
C SER A 60 -3.38 18.90 3.53
N ASP A 61 -3.87 19.95 2.86
CA ASP A 61 -5.27 20.44 2.86
C ASP A 61 -6.31 19.42 2.31
N PHE A 62 -5.91 18.16 2.19
CA PHE A 62 -6.74 17.07 1.73
C PHE A 62 -7.48 16.46 2.92
N ASP A 63 -8.76 16.14 2.75
CA ASP A 63 -9.53 15.40 3.75
C ASP A 63 -9.03 13.95 3.82
N LEU A 64 -7.92 13.79 4.57
CA LEU A 64 -7.19 12.54 4.73
C LEU A 64 -8.08 11.48 5.39
N ASP A 65 -8.90 11.90 6.35
CA ASP A 65 -9.83 11.01 7.05
C ASP A 65 -10.89 10.48 6.09
N SER A 66 -11.51 11.34 5.27
CA SER A 66 -12.44 10.88 4.23
C SER A 66 -11.78 9.94 3.21
N THR A 67 -10.53 10.20 2.83
CA THR A 67 -9.79 9.33 1.90
C THR A 67 -9.51 7.96 2.51
N ILE A 68 -9.12 7.92 3.79
CA ILE A 68 -8.91 6.67 4.53
C ILE A 68 -10.23 5.89 4.61
N GLU A 69 -11.34 6.54 4.94
CA GLU A 69 -12.66 5.92 4.97
C GLU A 69 -13.05 5.32 3.60
N ALA A 70 -12.84 6.06 2.52
CA ALA A 70 -13.12 5.60 1.16
C ALA A 70 -12.26 4.38 0.77
N LEU A 71 -10.97 4.39 1.13
CA LEU A 71 -10.06 3.27 0.89
C LEU A 71 -10.48 2.02 1.68
N GLN A 72 -10.87 2.19 2.96
CA GLN A 72 -11.37 1.10 3.79
C GLN A 72 -12.69 0.53 3.27
N ALA A 73 -13.60 1.38 2.79
CA ALA A 73 -14.85 0.95 2.16
C ALA A 73 -14.58 0.12 0.90
N THR A 74 -13.64 0.57 0.05
CA THR A 74 -13.22 -0.16 -1.15
C THR A 74 -12.61 -1.52 -0.80
N HIS A 75 -11.73 -1.57 0.20
CA HIS A 75 -11.16 -2.82 0.67
C HIS A 75 -12.22 -3.79 1.19
N ARG A 76 -13.19 -3.31 2.00
CA ARG A 76 -14.32 -4.14 2.47
C ARG A 76 -15.12 -4.70 1.30
N HIS A 77 -15.47 -3.87 0.32
CA HIS A 77 -16.20 -4.31 -0.87
C HIS A 77 -15.43 -5.38 -1.67
N MET A 78 -14.13 -5.18 -1.88
CA MET A 78 -13.29 -6.17 -2.56
C MET A 78 -13.15 -7.47 -1.76
N ALA A 79 -13.03 -7.39 -0.43
CA ALA A 79 -12.94 -8.56 0.43
C ALA A 79 -14.24 -9.39 0.42
N GLU A 80 -15.40 -8.74 0.41
CA GLU A 80 -16.71 -9.39 0.29
C GLU A 80 -16.84 -10.15 -1.04
N LEU A 81 -16.39 -9.57 -2.15
CA LEU A 81 -16.37 -10.23 -3.46
C LEU A 81 -15.44 -11.45 -3.53
N LEU A 82 -14.41 -11.49 -2.66
CA LEU A 82 -13.43 -12.57 -2.59
C LEU A 82 -13.83 -13.68 -1.60
N THR A 83 -14.84 -13.47 -0.75
CA THR A 83 -15.39 -14.57 0.05
C THR A 83 -16.05 -15.58 -0.90
N PRO A 84 -15.62 -16.86 -0.92
CA PRO A 84 -16.19 -17.85 -1.84
C PRO A 84 -17.68 -17.97 -1.58
N ASN A 85 -18.43 -17.59 -2.61
CA ASN A 85 -19.86 -17.74 -2.76
C ASN A 85 -20.38 -19.04 -2.10
N GLU A 86 -20.85 -18.94 -0.85
CA GLU A 86 -21.48 -20.06 -0.13
C GLU A 86 -22.71 -20.62 -0.90
N PHE A 87 -23.20 -19.89 -1.91
CA PHE A 87 -24.24 -20.38 -2.81
C PHE A 87 -23.79 -21.54 -3.71
N LEU A 88 -22.52 -21.63 -4.12
CA LEU A 88 -22.06 -22.75 -4.96
C LEU A 88 -21.93 -24.06 -4.17
N SER A 89 -21.58 -23.96 -2.88
CA SER A 89 -21.49 -25.12 -1.98
C SER A 89 -22.86 -25.71 -1.65
N ARG A 90 -23.89 -24.87 -1.47
CA ARG A 90 -25.28 -25.34 -1.26
C ARG A 90 -25.88 -25.99 -2.51
N ARG A 91 -25.56 -25.49 -3.71
CA ARG A 91 -26.07 -26.07 -4.96
C ARG A 91 -25.45 -27.44 -5.26
N ARG A 92 -24.16 -27.65 -4.95
CA ARG A 92 -23.51 -28.98 -5.05
C ARG A 92 -24.04 -30.00 -4.04
N ALA A 93 -24.38 -29.58 -2.82
CA ALA A 93 -24.98 -30.46 -1.81
C ALA A 93 -26.40 -30.93 -2.21
N ALA A 94 -27.21 -30.04 -2.80
CA ALA A 94 -28.54 -30.38 -3.29
C ALA A 94 -28.51 -31.34 -4.50
N SER A 95 -27.53 -31.20 -5.41
CA SER A 95 -27.35 -32.12 -6.55
C SER A 95 -26.84 -33.50 -6.13
N ALA A 96 -26.07 -33.60 -5.05
CA ALA A 96 -25.56 -34.88 -4.54
C ALA A 96 -26.64 -35.70 -3.79
N ALA A 97 -27.61 -35.03 -3.15
CA ALA A 97 -28.72 -35.70 -2.48
C ALA A 97 -29.75 -36.30 -3.46
N ALA A 98 -29.96 -35.67 -4.62
CA ALA A 98 -30.89 -36.16 -5.64
C ALA A 98 -30.41 -37.46 -6.33
N ASN A 99 -29.11 -37.67 -6.47
CA ASN A 99 -28.54 -38.85 -7.13
C ASN A 99 -28.45 -40.10 -6.24
N ARG A 100 -28.73 -39.99 -4.93
CA ARG A 100 -28.66 -41.14 -4.00
C ARG A 100 -29.99 -41.87 -3.80
N SER A 101 -31.08 -41.35 -4.35
CA SER A 101 -32.43 -41.91 -4.16
C SER A 101 -32.92 -42.82 -5.31
N ILE A 102 -32.13 -43.02 -6.37
CA ILE A 102 -32.52 -43.82 -7.57
C ILE A 102 -31.83 -45.20 -7.61
N ARG A 103 -31.05 -45.55 -6.58
CA ARG A 103 -30.51 -46.91 -6.38
C ARG A 103 -30.92 -47.44 -5.01
N GLY A 104 -32.13 -47.98 -4.95
CA GLY A 104 -32.69 -48.75 -3.84
C GLY A 104 -33.69 -49.72 -4.40
#